data_AF-A0A968VW91-F1
#
_entry.id   AF-A0A968VW91-F1
#
_cell.length_a   1.000
_cell.length_b   1.000
_cell.length_c   1.000
_cell.angle_alpha   90.00
_cell.angle_beta   90.00
_cell.angle_gamma   90.00
#
_symmetry.space_group_name_H-M   'P 1'
#
loop_
_entity.id
_entity.type
_entity.pdbx_description
1 polymer ?
#
loop_
_entity_poly.entity_id
_entity_poly.type
_entity_poly.pdbx_seq_one_letter_code
_entity_poly.pdbx_strand_id
1 'polypeptide(L)'
;MNKLFFIAHLLFVSLLSPCQEVLLEINNAKIDKDEFIRIYQKNNNPNSEIETKTVDEYLDLFINFKLKVMEAERLGLDTSQVFIDEFTKYRDQLANSYMVDETIEEELLREAYDRSKLEVSASHIMVQLPNAPTPADTLAAYKK
;
A
#
# COMPACT_ATOMS: atom_id res chain seq x y z
N MET A 1 20.08 -26.79 26.55
CA MET A 1 20.66 -26.24 25.30
C MET A 1 19.81 -25.16 24.64
N ASN A 2 18.47 -25.22 24.69
CA ASN A 2 17.61 -24.30 23.94
C ASN A 2 17.61 -22.84 24.45
N LYS A 3 17.90 -22.60 25.74
CA LYS A 3 17.97 -21.23 26.30
C LYS A 3 19.23 -20.47 25.88
N LEU A 4 20.36 -21.17 25.67
CA LEU A 4 21.60 -20.56 25.18
C LEU A 4 21.48 -20.17 23.69
N PHE A 5 20.82 -21.01 22.89
CA PHE A 5 20.51 -20.71 21.49
C PHE A 5 19.58 -19.50 21.34
N PHE A 6 18.56 -19.37 22.20
CA PHE A 6 17.66 -18.21 22.20
C PHE A 6 18.38 -16.90 22.52
N ILE A 7 19.30 -16.90 23.49
CA ILE A 7 20.09 -15.72 23.86
C ILE A 7 21.09 -15.36 22.74
N ALA A 8 21.70 -16.35 22.10
CA ALA A 8 22.58 -16.13 20.95
C ALA A 8 21.83 -15.58 19.72
N HIS A 9 20.59 -16.03 19.49
CA HIS A 9 19.73 -15.49 18.42
C HIS A 9 19.31 -14.04 18.70
N LEU A 10 19.00 -13.71 19.96
CA LEU A 10 18.66 -12.34 20.36
C LEU A 10 19.84 -11.36 20.15
N LEU A 11 21.07 -11.81 20.42
CA LEU A 11 22.29 -11.02 20.21
C LEU A 11 22.67 -10.86 18.72
N PHE A 12 22.39 -11.86 17.88
CA PHE A 12 22.68 -11.80 16.44
C PHE A 12 21.77 -10.81 15.70
N VAL A 13 20.50 -10.70 16.10
CA VAL A 13 19.55 -9.76 15.50
C VAL A 13 19.92 -8.29 15.81
N SER A 14 20.48 -7.99 16.99
CA SER A 14 20.93 -6.62 17.32
C SER A 14 22.16 -6.14 16.53
N LEU A 15 22.94 -7.05 15.95
CA LEU A 15 24.11 -6.72 15.12
C LEU A 15 23.76 -6.44 13.66
N LEU A 16 22.52 -6.68 13.25
CA LEU A 16 22.00 -6.40 11.90
C LEU A 16 21.35 -5.02 11.80
N SER A 17 21.83 -4.02 12.56
CA SER A 17 21.40 -2.64 12.33
C SER A 17 21.92 -2.24 10.95
N PRO A 18 21.04 -1.96 9.95
CA PRO A 18 21.51 -1.43 8.68
C PRO A 18 22.29 -0.15 8.97
N CYS A 19 23.52 -0.07 8.47
CA CYS A 19 24.34 1.11 8.59
C CYS A 19 23.73 2.19 7.68
N GLN A 20 22.79 2.98 8.22
CA GLN A 20 22.24 4.13 7.54
C GLN A 20 23.33 5.20 7.43
N GLU A 21 23.86 5.36 6.22
CA GLU A 21 24.79 6.44 5.89
C GLU A 21 23.99 7.75 5.82
N VAL A 22 24.30 8.67 6.73
CA VAL A 22 23.67 10.00 6.75
C VAL A 22 24.23 10.80 5.58
N LEU A 23 23.34 11.28 4.71
CA LEU A 23 23.71 12.15 3.60
C LEU A 23 23.90 13.59 4.06
N LEU A 24 22.96 14.10 4.85
CA LEU A 24 22.97 15.48 5.35
C LEU A 24 22.15 15.62 6.64
N GLU A 25 22.39 16.70 7.38
CA GLU A 25 21.69 17.02 8.62
C GLU A 25 21.11 18.45 8.55
N ILE A 26 19.83 18.62 8.87
CA ILE A 26 19.14 19.91 8.90
C ILE A 26 18.45 20.04 10.26
N ASN A 27 18.78 21.06 11.05
CA ASN A 27 18.18 21.29 12.39
C ASN A 27 18.12 20.01 13.25
N ASN A 28 19.21 19.25 13.31
CA ASN A 28 19.33 17.97 14.02
C ASN A 28 18.53 16.78 13.44
N ALA A 29 17.80 16.99 12.34
CA ALA A 29 17.21 15.91 11.57
C ALA A 29 18.23 15.33 10.60
N LYS A 30 18.60 14.07 10.82
CA LYS A 30 19.49 13.30 9.92
C LYS A 30 18.66 12.77 8.75
N ILE A 31 19.16 12.98 7.54
CA ILE A 31 18.53 12.52 6.31
C ILE A 31 19.43 11.45 5.68
N ASP A 32 18.85 10.28 5.43
CA ASP A 32 19.58 9.11 4.96
C ASP A 32 19.92 9.21 3.47
N LYS A 33 21.09 8.70 3.11
CA LYS A 33 21.52 8.55 1.72
C LYS A 33 20.57 7.70 0.90
N ASP A 34 20.03 6.63 1.47
CA ASP A 34 19.12 5.73 0.77
C ASP A 34 17.77 6.39 0.45
N GLU A 35 17.31 7.34 1.28
CA GLU A 35 16.13 8.15 0.97
C GLU A 35 16.37 8.98 -0.30
N PHE A 36 17.51 9.68 -0.36
CA PHE A 36 17.88 10.47 -1.52
C PHE A 36 18.03 9.61 -2.78
N ILE A 37 18.78 8.51 -2.71
CA ILE A 37 19.00 7.62 -3.87
C ILE A 37 17.67 7.09 -4.40
N ARG A 38 16.78 6.63 -3.52
CA ARG A 38 15.46 6.12 -3.91
C ARG A 38 14.64 7.17 -4.64
N ILE A 39 14.61 8.41 -4.14
CA ILE A 39 13.82 9.49 -4.73
C ILE A 39 14.46 9.99 -6.04
N TYR A 40 15.80 10.10 -6.08
CA TYR A 40 16.56 10.44 -7.29
C TYR A 40 16.30 9.44 -8.42
N GLN A 41 16.45 8.15 -8.15
CA GLN A 41 16.23 7.10 -9.15
C GLN A 41 14.79 7.03 -9.62
N LYS A 42 13.81 7.24 -8.72
CA LYS A 42 12.39 7.27 -9.08
C LYS A 42 12.07 8.39 -10.06
N ASN A 43 12.66 9.58 -9.87
CA ASN A 43 12.35 10.76 -10.68
C ASN A 43 13.25 10.90 -11.92
N ASN A 44 14.44 10.27 -11.94
CA ASN A 44 15.33 10.20 -13.10
C ASN A 44 15.24 8.84 -13.80
N ASN A 45 14.02 8.30 -13.94
CA ASN A 45 13.80 7.09 -14.73
C ASN A 45 13.88 7.45 -16.23
N PRO A 46 14.67 6.73 -17.05
CA PRO A 46 14.76 7.00 -18.50
C PRO A 46 13.42 6.97 -19.24
N ASN A 47 12.41 6.31 -18.66
CA ASN A 47 11.05 6.24 -19.19
C ASN A 47 10.14 7.36 -18.68
N SER A 48 10.65 8.31 -17.89
CA SER A 48 9.89 9.46 -17.41
C SER A 48 9.99 10.64 -18.39
N GLU A 49 8.91 11.42 -18.51
CA GLU A 49 8.89 12.68 -19.28
C GLU A 49 9.66 13.82 -18.60
N ILE A 50 10.24 13.56 -17.42
CA ILE A 50 10.96 14.55 -16.62
C ILE A 50 12.40 14.63 -17.13
N GLU A 51 12.87 15.87 -17.35
CA GLU A 51 14.27 16.13 -17.68
C GLU A 51 15.19 15.53 -16.61
N THR A 52 16.09 14.64 -17.04
CA THR A 52 17.06 14.01 -16.14
C THR A 52 18.01 15.06 -15.58
N LYS A 53 17.99 15.26 -14.27
CA LYS A 53 18.91 16.17 -13.58
C LYS A 53 20.15 15.44 -13.12
N THR A 54 21.29 16.12 -13.10
CA THR A 54 22.50 15.59 -12.49
C THR A 54 22.29 15.36 -10.99
N VAL A 55 23.16 14.56 -10.38
CA VAL A 55 23.10 14.27 -8.94
C VAL A 55 23.14 15.57 -8.12
N ASP A 56 24.01 16.50 -8.48
CA ASP A 56 24.19 17.77 -7.75
C ASP A 56 22.96 18.67 -7.87
N GLU A 57 22.41 18.84 -9.08
CA GLU A 57 21.18 19.63 -9.28
C GLU A 57 19.99 19.04 -8.54
N TYR A 58 19.89 17.71 -8.49
CA TYR A 58 18.82 17.04 -7.77
C TYR A 58 19.00 17.11 -6.25
N LEU A 59 20.25 17.13 -5.77
CA LEU A 59 20.56 17.31 -4.35
C LEU A 59 20.05 18.68 -3.85
N ASP A 60 20.25 19.74 -4.63
CA ASP A 60 19.73 21.07 -4.28
C ASP A 60 18.19 21.08 -4.21
N LEU A 61 17.51 20.42 -5.15
CA LEU A 61 16.05 20.29 -5.12
C LEU A 61 15.58 19.48 -3.91
N PHE A 62 16.28 18.40 -3.59
CA PHE A 62 15.97 17.56 -2.45
C PHE A 62 16.13 18.31 -1.12
N ILE A 63 17.21 19.08 -0.95
CA ILE A 63 17.43 19.92 0.24
C ILE A 63 16.28 20.93 0.39
N ASN A 64 15.94 21.64 -0.69
CA ASN A 64 14.83 22.61 -0.68
C ASN A 64 13.48 21.95 -0.37
N PHE A 65 13.25 20.75 -0.90
CA PHE A 65 12.07 19.95 -0.59
C PHE A 65 11.99 19.63 0.91
N LYS A 66 13.06 19.09 1.50
CA LYS A 66 13.10 18.74 2.93
C LYS A 66 12.92 19.98 3.81
N LEU A 67 13.53 21.11 3.48
CA LEU A 67 13.34 22.38 4.20
C LEU A 67 11.87 22.83 4.19
N LYS A 68 11.18 22.72 3.05
CA LYS A 68 9.75 23.08 2.94
C LYS A 68 8.86 22.15 3.77
N VAL A 69 9.14 20.85 3.76
CA VAL A 69 8.40 19.88 4.56
C VAL A 69 8.56 20.18 6.05
N MET A 70 9.79 20.40 6.52
CA MET A 70 10.06 20.70 7.92
C MET A 70 9.37 22.00 8.36
N GLU A 71 9.35 23.04 7.52
CA GLU A 71 8.64 24.27 7.84
C GLU A 71 7.11 24.08 7.86
N ALA A 72 6.57 23.27 6.93
CA ALA A 72 5.15 22.95 6.92
C ALA A 72 4.72 22.19 8.19
N GLU A 73 5.51 21.20 8.63
CA GLU A 73 5.30 20.47 9.89
C GLU A 73 5.43 21.40 11.11
N ARG A 74 6.42 22.29 11.12
CA ARG A 74 6.59 23.29 12.18
C ARG A 74 5.37 24.23 12.30
N LEU A 75 4.73 24.54 11.17
CA LEU A 75 3.50 25.33 11.10
C LEU A 75 2.22 24.49 11.38
N GLY A 76 2.35 23.17 11.56
CA GLY A 76 1.24 22.26 11.82
C GLY A 76 0.34 21.99 10.62
N LEU A 77 0.80 22.24 9.38
CA LEU A 77 -0.01 22.07 8.17
C LEU A 77 -0.38 20.59 7.93
N ASP A 78 0.48 19.68 8.34
CA ASP A 78 0.29 18.22 8.35
C ASP A 78 -0.83 17.76 9.30
N THR A 79 -1.20 18.59 10.27
CA THR A 79 -2.29 18.29 11.23
C THR A 79 -3.63 18.92 10.84
N SER A 80 -3.66 19.71 9.76
CA SER A 80 -4.89 20.34 9.30
C SER A 80 -5.89 19.28 8.81
N GLN A 81 -7.19 19.52 9.04
CA GLN A 81 -8.23 18.58 8.61
C GLN A 81 -8.19 18.33 7.10
N VAL A 82 -7.94 19.40 6.32
CA VAL A 82 -7.84 19.32 4.85
C VAL A 82 -6.72 18.37 4.44
N PHE A 83 -5.53 18.48 5.07
CA PHE A 83 -4.42 17.58 4.78
C PHE A 83 -4.73 16.14 5.19
N ILE A 84 -5.30 15.92 6.40
CA ILE A 84 -5.63 14.58 6.90
C ILE A 84 -6.64 13.88 5.97
N ASP A 85 -7.66 14.60 5.51
CA ASP A 85 -8.68 14.08 4.60
C ASP A 85 -8.05 13.68 3.25
N GLU A 86 -7.21 14.54 2.68
CA GLU A 86 -6.51 14.27 1.42
C GLU A 86 -5.51 13.11 1.54
N PHE A 87 -4.71 13.11 2.61
CA PHE A 87 -3.75 12.05 2.90
C PHE A 87 -4.44 10.69 3.07
N THR A 88 -5.55 10.66 3.81
CA THR A 88 -6.35 9.44 4.02
C THR A 88 -6.88 8.90 2.70
N LYS A 89 -7.42 9.77 1.85
CA LYS A 89 -7.89 9.39 0.52
C LYS A 89 -6.78 8.75 -0.32
N TYR A 90 -5.59 9.37 -0.39
CA TYR A 90 -4.48 8.81 -1.16
C TYR A 90 -3.97 7.49 -0.59
N ARG A 91 -3.88 7.38 0.74
CA ARG A 91 -3.50 6.15 1.42
C ARG A 91 -4.48 5.01 1.09
N ASP A 92 -5.77 5.26 1.19
CA ASP A 92 -6.80 4.24 0.97
C ASP A 92 -6.83 3.79 -0.50
N GLN A 93 -6.58 4.71 -1.43
CA GLN A 93 -6.43 4.37 -2.86
C GLN A 93 -5.24 3.44 -3.11
N LEU A 94 -4.10 3.69 -2.47
CA LEU A 94 -2.90 2.86 -2.60
C LEU A 94 -3.04 1.53 -1.85
N ALA A 95 -3.77 1.50 -0.73
CA ALA A 95 -3.94 0.30 0.08
C ALA A 95 -4.67 -0.81 -0.69
N ASN A 96 -5.61 -0.47 -1.58
CA ASN A 96 -6.39 -1.44 -2.35
C ASN A 96 -5.51 -2.45 -3.10
N SER A 97 -4.42 -2.02 -3.74
CA SER A 97 -3.53 -2.95 -4.48
C SER A 97 -2.74 -3.89 -3.57
N TYR A 98 -2.63 -3.59 -2.27
CA TYR A 98 -1.97 -4.45 -1.29
C TYR A 98 -2.96 -5.34 -0.51
N MET A 99 -4.27 -5.09 -0.65
CA MET A 99 -5.32 -5.86 0.02
C MET A 99 -5.86 -7.01 -0.83
N VAL A 100 -5.49 -7.08 -2.12
CA VAL A 100 -5.84 -8.19 -3.00
C VAL A 100 -4.91 -9.36 -2.72
N ASP A 101 -5.49 -10.49 -2.33
CA ASP A 101 -4.76 -11.75 -2.24
C ASP A 101 -4.60 -12.34 -3.66
N GLU A 102 -3.38 -12.28 -4.18
CA GLU A 102 -3.02 -12.79 -5.50
C GLU A 102 -3.44 -14.26 -5.68
N THR A 103 -3.45 -15.06 -4.60
CA THR A 103 -3.82 -16.48 -4.66
C THR A 103 -5.32 -16.68 -4.89
N ILE A 104 -6.16 -15.85 -4.27
CA ILE A 104 -7.61 -15.87 -4.46
C ILE A 104 -7.95 -15.38 -5.86
N GLU A 105 -7.26 -14.35 -6.35
CA GLU A 105 -7.46 -13.82 -7.69
C GLU A 105 -7.17 -14.87 -8.78
N GLU A 106 -6.08 -15.63 -8.65
CA GLU A 106 -5.72 -16.69 -9.59
C GLU A 106 -6.74 -17.85 -9.56
N GLU A 107 -7.22 -18.24 -8.38
CA GLU A 107 -8.26 -19.27 -8.23
C GLU A 107 -9.56 -18.86 -8.93
N LEU A 108 -10.03 -17.63 -8.69
CA LEU A 108 -11.24 -17.09 -9.31
C LEU A 108 -11.10 -16.95 -10.83
N LEU A 109 -9.93 -16.54 -11.32
CA LEU A 109 -9.66 -16.44 -12.74
C LEU A 109 -9.73 -17.82 -13.41
N ARG A 110 -9.15 -18.84 -12.77
CA ARG A 110 -9.19 -20.21 -13.24
C ARG A 110 -10.61 -20.77 -13.22
N GLU A 111 -11.37 -20.53 -12.16
CA GLU A 111 -12.77 -20.95 -12.06
C GLU A 111 -13.62 -20.29 -13.16
N ALA A 112 -13.47 -18.99 -13.39
CA ALA A 112 -14.17 -18.27 -14.43
C ALA A 112 -13.82 -18.81 -15.83
N TYR A 113 -12.53 -19.09 -16.08
CA TYR A 113 -12.08 -19.71 -17.32
C TYR A 113 -12.67 -21.10 -17.52
N ASP A 114 -12.64 -21.97 -16.50
CA ASP A 114 -13.19 -23.31 -16.59
C ASP A 114 -14.71 -23.30 -16.79
N ARG A 115 -15.43 -22.38 -16.13
CA ARG A 115 -16.87 -22.15 -16.36
C ARG A 115 -17.17 -21.67 -17.77
N SER A 116 -16.33 -20.80 -18.34
CA SER A 116 -16.53 -20.27 -19.70
C SER A 116 -16.50 -21.33 -20.81
N LYS A 117 -15.87 -22.49 -20.55
CA LYS A 117 -15.79 -23.60 -21.51
C LYS A 117 -17.10 -24.38 -21.63
N LEU A 118 -18.00 -24.22 -20.66
CA LEU A 118 -19.26 -24.93 -20.57
C LEU A 118 -20.41 -23.95 -20.76
N GLU A 119 -21.25 -24.18 -21.76
CA GLU A 119 -22.51 -23.46 -21.93
C GLU A 119 -23.66 -24.27 -21.30
N VAL A 120 -24.40 -23.64 -20.39
CA VAL A 120 -25.56 -24.25 -19.73
C VAL A 120 -26.82 -23.52 -20.18
N SER A 121 -27.72 -24.24 -20.85
CA SER A 121 -29.07 -23.76 -21.13
C SER A 121 -29.97 -24.04 -19.92
N ALA A 122 -30.35 -22.99 -19.20
CA ALA A 122 -31.19 -23.09 -18.01
C ALA A 122 -32.40 -22.16 -18.10
N SER A 123 -33.51 -22.59 -17.50
CA SER A 123 -34.68 -21.76 -17.24
C SER A 123 -34.87 -21.64 -15.73
N HIS A 124 -35.18 -20.46 -15.24
CA HIS A 124 -35.44 -20.25 -13.81
C HIS A 124 -36.70 -19.40 -13.62
N ILE A 125 -37.37 -19.61 -12.48
CA ILE A 125 -38.46 -18.77 -11.99
C ILE A 125 -37.96 -18.14 -10.70
N MET A 126 -37.98 -16.81 -10.64
CA MET A 126 -37.60 -16.06 -9.46
C MET A 126 -38.86 -15.66 -8.68
N VAL A 127 -38.91 -16.01 -7.40
CA VAL A 127 -40.00 -15.64 -6.49
C VAL A 127 -39.45 -14.62 -5.50
N GLN A 128 -40.07 -13.44 -5.46
CA GLN A 128 -39.66 -12.37 -4.56
C GLN A 128 -40.05 -12.69 -3.11
N LEU A 129 -39.12 -12.44 -2.20
CA LEU A 129 -39.31 -12.54 -0.75
C LEU A 129 -39.10 -11.16 -0.10
N PRO A 130 -39.63 -10.91 1.12
CA PRO A 130 -39.31 -9.70 1.89
C PRO A 130 -37.83 -9.68 2.31
N ASN A 131 -37.28 -8.49 2.60
CA ASN A 131 -35.85 -8.29 2.89
C ASN A 131 -35.30 -9.10 4.08
N ALA A 132 -36.16 -9.46 5.02
CA ALA A 132 -35.86 -10.34 6.14
C ALA A 132 -36.89 -11.49 6.14
N PRO A 133 -36.73 -12.49 5.26
CA PRO A 133 -37.72 -13.54 5.12
C PRO A 133 -37.71 -14.47 6.32
N THR A 134 -38.88 -14.88 6.77
CA THR A 134 -39.02 -15.91 7.78
C THR A 134 -38.94 -17.30 7.12
N PRO A 135 -38.64 -18.37 7.88
CA PRO A 135 -38.71 -19.74 7.35
C PRO A 135 -40.09 -20.08 6.75
N ALA A 136 -41.17 -19.46 7.25
CA ALA A 136 -42.51 -19.62 6.71
C ALA A 136 -42.66 -19.01 5.31
N ASP A 137 -42.05 -17.85 5.05
CA ASP A 137 -42.09 -17.17 3.74
C ASP A 137 -41.36 -18.00 2.67
N THR A 138 -40.19 -18.54 3.00
CA THR A 138 -39.44 -19.44 2.10
C THR A 138 -40.21 -20.71 1.81
N LEU A 139 -40.85 -21.31 2.83
CA LEU A 139 -41.67 -22.51 2.66
C LEU A 139 -42.90 -22.25 1.79
N ALA A 140 -43.53 -21.08 1.93
CA ALA A 140 -44.65 -20.67 1.09
C ALA A 140 -44.23 -20.45 -0.36
N ALA A 141 -43.06 -19.83 -0.59
CA ALA A 141 -42.51 -19.63 -1.94
C ALA A 141 -42.12 -20.95 -2.62
N TYR A 142 -41.56 -21.91 -1.87
CA TYR A 142 -41.17 -23.23 -2.41
C TYR A 142 -42.38 -24.11 -2.81
N LYS A 143 -43.54 -23.91 -2.19
CA LYS A 143 -44.76 -24.69 -2.44
C LYS A 143 -45.61 -24.19 -3.61
N LYS A 144 -45.21 -23.11 -4.27
CA LYS A 144 -45.84 -22.62 -5.50
C LYS A 144 -45.21 -23.28 -6.72
#